data_AF-X1JF08-F1
#
_entry.id   AF-X1JF08-F1
#
_cell.length_a   1.000
_cell.length_b   1.000
_cell.length_c   1.000
_cell.angle_alpha   90.00
_cell.angle_beta   90.00
_cell.angle_gamma   90.00
#
_symmetry.space_group_name_H-M   'P 1'
#
loop_
_entity.id
_entity.type
_entity.pdbx_description
1 polymer ?
#
loop_
_entity_poly.entity_id
_entity_poly.type
_entity_poly.pdbx_seq_one_letter_code
_entity_poly.pdbx_strand_id
1 'polypeptide(L)'
;TYNLLGDPEVDIYTNKPKLALNPFTEDIYEGQLVYLDACSMSSYDVNDGSIGETLIKRIDAGAIGVIGGLRVTWYFEDDENLEKLNRGNAKLFWEVFFEQKKFQQGRALYDSKVAYINSDYYT
;
A
#
# COMPACT_ATOMS: atom_id res chain seq x y z
N THR A 1 -23.07 0.72 8.64
CA THR A 1 -21.75 0.85 9.30
C THR A 1 -20.79 1.22 8.20
N TYR A 2 -19.88 2.17 8.40
CA TYR A 2 -18.97 2.58 7.33
C TYR A 2 -17.80 1.61 7.28
N ASN A 3 -17.54 1.01 6.12
CA ASN A 3 -16.22 0.47 5.84
C ASN A 3 -15.28 1.64 5.61
N LEU A 4 -14.03 1.49 6.06
CA LEU A 4 -12.93 2.48 6.07
C LEU A 4 -12.52 3.06 4.70
N LEU A 5 -13.34 2.90 3.66
CA LEU A 5 -13.00 3.17 2.25
C LEU A 5 -14.10 3.93 1.49
N GLY A 6 -15.22 4.30 2.13
CA GLY A 6 -16.34 4.93 1.42
C GLY A 6 -17.01 4.03 0.36
N ASP A 7 -16.56 2.78 0.20
CA ASP A 7 -17.19 1.81 -0.69
C ASP A 7 -18.60 1.47 -0.18
N PRO A 8 -19.64 1.55 -1.02
CA PRO A 8 -20.99 1.22 -0.60
C PRO A 8 -21.06 -0.27 -0.23
N GLU A 9 -21.51 -0.57 0.98
CA GLU A 9 -21.82 -1.95 1.39
C GLU A 9 -22.82 -2.54 0.38
N VAL A 10 -22.41 -3.61 -0.32
CA VAL A 10 -23.29 -4.33 -1.24
C VAL A 10 -24.17 -5.27 -0.43
N ASP A 11 -25.47 -5.25 -0.69
CA ASP A 11 -26.39 -6.23 -0.10
C ASP A 11 -26.13 -7.62 -0.71
N ILE A 12 -25.66 -8.56 0.10
CA ILE A 12 -25.28 -9.93 -0.31
C ILE A 12 -26.43 -10.75 -0.89
N TYR A 13 -27.69 -10.37 -0.67
CA TYR A 13 -28.84 -11.10 -1.19
C TYR A 13 -29.38 -10.53 -2.50
N THR A 14 -29.08 -9.26 -2.79
CA THR A 14 -29.64 -8.56 -3.96
C THR A 14 -28.59 -8.07 -4.93
N ASN A 15 -27.31 -8.11 -4.53
CA ASN A 15 -26.17 -7.55 -5.25
C ASN A 15 -26.35 -6.07 -5.63
N LYS A 16 -27.24 -5.38 -4.93
CA LYS A 16 -27.50 -3.95 -5.10
C LYS A 16 -26.68 -3.19 -4.06
N PRO A 17 -25.96 -2.13 -4.44
CA PRO A 17 -25.31 -1.26 -3.49
C PRO A 17 -26.37 -0.68 -2.54
N LYS A 18 -26.16 -0.79 -1.22
CA LYS A 18 -26.94 0.02 -0.29
C LYS A 18 -26.45 1.45 -0.44
N LEU A 19 -27.38 2.35 -0.75
CA LEU A 19 -27.11 3.79 -0.72
C LEU A 19 -26.80 4.17 0.73
N ALA A 20 -25.51 4.20 1.09
CA ALA A 20 -25.07 4.79 2.33
C ALA A 20 -25.04 6.30 2.14
N LEU A 21 -25.82 7.04 2.93
CA LEU A 21 -25.57 8.47 3.04
C LEU A 21 -24.19 8.66 3.64
N ASN A 22 -23.37 9.49 3.00
CA ASN A 22 -22.17 10.01 3.63
C ASN A 22 -22.60 10.70 4.95
N PRO A 23 -22.12 10.27 6.13
CA PRO A 23 -22.55 10.84 7.42
C PRO A 23 -21.94 12.23 7.63
N PHE A 24 -20.99 12.60 6.78
CA PHE A 24 -20.21 13.80 6.87
C PHE A 24 -20.88 14.90 6.05
N THR A 25 -20.99 16.08 6.66
CA THR A 25 -21.64 17.26 6.09
C THR A 25 -20.70 18.10 5.22
N GLU A 26 -19.43 17.71 5.12
CA GLU A 26 -18.36 18.38 4.40
C GLU A 26 -17.59 17.37 3.54
N ASP A 27 -16.84 17.85 2.54
CA ASP A 27 -15.96 17.01 1.73
C ASP A 27 -14.89 16.37 2.61
N ILE A 28 -14.72 15.04 2.47
CA ILE A 28 -13.69 14.29 3.18
C ILE A 28 -12.69 13.74 2.20
N TYR A 29 -11.43 14.05 2.49
CA TYR A 29 -10.28 13.58 1.75
C TYR A 29 -9.61 12.46 2.54
N GLU A 30 -9.78 11.22 2.09
CA GLU A 30 -9.13 10.06 2.67
C GLU A 30 -7.84 9.76 1.90
N GLY A 31 -6.69 10.09 2.50
CA GLY A 31 -5.40 9.70 1.98
C GLY A 31 -5.06 8.27 2.38
N GLN A 32 -4.71 7.42 1.42
CA GLN A 32 -4.31 6.03 1.67
C GLN A 32 -2.78 5.89 1.74
N LEU A 33 -2.31 4.96 2.58
CA LEU A 33 -0.93 4.46 2.47
C LEU A 33 -0.89 3.49 1.29
N VAL A 34 -0.09 3.80 0.29
CA VAL A 34 0.00 2.99 -0.94
C VAL A 34 1.35 2.29 -1.01
N TYR A 35 1.31 0.97 -1.20
CA TYR A 35 2.50 0.15 -1.45
C TYR A 35 2.52 -0.28 -2.92
N LEU A 36 3.44 0.28 -3.69
CA LEU A 36 3.61 0.08 -5.13
C LEU A 36 4.72 -0.94 -5.38
N ASP A 37 4.36 -2.23 -5.44
CA ASP A 37 5.30 -3.30 -5.77
C ASP A 37 5.48 -3.47 -7.29
N ALA A 38 6.08 -2.47 -7.93
CA ALA A 38 6.43 -2.50 -9.35
C ALA A 38 7.65 -1.60 -9.65
N CYS A 39 8.22 -1.80 -10.83
CA CYS A 39 9.46 -1.15 -11.24
C CYS A 39 9.26 0.36 -11.39
N SER A 40 10.21 1.13 -10.86
CA SER A 40 10.36 2.59 -11.06
C SER A 40 9.11 3.43 -10.71
N MET A 41 8.21 2.90 -9.88
CA MET A 41 6.97 3.59 -9.50
C MET A 41 7.21 4.86 -8.67
N SER A 42 8.37 4.93 -7.99
CA SER A 42 8.75 6.07 -7.15
C SER A 42 10.10 6.68 -7.55
N SER A 43 10.53 6.52 -8.81
CA SER A 43 11.74 7.22 -9.29
C SER A 43 11.52 8.73 -9.22
N TYR A 44 12.39 9.45 -8.52
CA TYR A 44 12.29 10.91 -8.34
C TYR A 44 13.30 11.68 -9.19
N ASP A 45 14.18 10.98 -9.91
CA ASP A 45 15.32 11.56 -10.61
C ASP A 45 15.27 11.38 -12.13
N VAL A 46 14.25 10.69 -12.64
CA VAL A 46 14.01 10.47 -14.06
C VAL A 46 12.63 10.99 -14.39
N ASN A 47 12.57 12.10 -15.13
CA ASN A 47 11.33 12.76 -15.58
C ASN A 47 10.32 12.99 -14.43
N ASP A 48 10.40 14.14 -13.77
CA ASP A 48 9.48 14.56 -12.71
C ASP A 48 8.03 14.14 -12.97
N GLY A 49 7.43 13.37 -12.06
CA GLY A 49 6.07 12.87 -12.19
C GLY A 49 5.91 11.35 -12.18
N SER A 50 6.74 10.62 -11.42
CA SER A 50 6.44 9.19 -11.17
C SER A 50 5.07 9.02 -10.50
N ILE A 51 4.53 7.79 -10.54
CA ILE A 51 3.22 7.51 -9.93
C ILE A 51 3.24 7.86 -8.43
N GLY A 52 4.31 7.49 -7.73
CA GLY A 52 4.48 7.83 -6.31
C GLY A 52 4.53 9.33 -6.06
N GLU A 53 5.22 10.09 -6.90
CA GLU A 53 5.22 11.56 -6.78
C GLU A 53 3.84 12.15 -7.07
N THR A 54 3.16 11.67 -8.11
CA THR A 54 1.84 12.16 -8.50
C THR A 54 0.80 11.91 -7.41
N LEU A 55 0.87 10.76 -6.74
CA LEU A 55 0.01 10.41 -5.61
C LEU A 55 0.26 11.32 -4.39
N ILE A 56 1.51 11.73 -4.13
CA ILE A 56 1.85 12.60 -3.00
C ILE A 56 1.57 14.09 -3.31
N LYS A 57 1.78 14.53 -4.56
CA LYS A 57 1.64 15.94 -4.98
C LYS A 57 0.19 16.36 -5.21
N ARG A 58 -0.75 15.41 -5.26
CA ARG A 58 -2.15 15.72 -5.57
C ARG A 58 -2.80 16.46 -4.40
N ILE A 59 -3.40 17.61 -4.71
CA ILE A 59 -4.12 18.42 -3.73
C ILE A 59 -5.49 17.77 -3.50
N ASP A 60 -5.88 17.64 -2.23
CA ASP A 60 -7.19 17.11 -1.81
C ASP A 60 -7.51 15.70 -2.36
N ALA A 61 -6.51 14.92 -2.72
CA ALA A 61 -6.64 13.52 -3.13
C ALA A 61 -5.27 12.83 -3.12
N GLY A 62 -5.23 11.52 -3.38
CA GLY A 62 -3.98 10.77 -3.55
C GLY A 62 -3.60 9.97 -2.32
N ALA A 63 -2.31 9.95 -1.99
CA ALA A 63 -1.75 9.09 -0.94
C ALA A 63 -1.15 9.91 0.21
N ILE A 64 -1.40 9.48 1.45
CA ILE A 64 -0.75 10.04 2.65
C ILE A 64 0.70 9.57 2.78
N GLY A 65 1.04 8.46 2.14
CA GLY A 65 2.37 7.91 2.06
C GLY A 65 2.46 6.93 0.91
N VAL A 66 3.61 6.89 0.24
CA VAL A 66 3.88 5.95 -0.84
C VAL A 66 5.17 5.21 -0.54
N ILE A 67 5.11 3.89 -0.62
CA ILE A 67 6.28 3.02 -0.67
C ILE A 67 6.35 2.45 -2.07
N GLY A 68 7.49 2.60 -2.75
CA GLY A 68 7.67 2.06 -4.10
C GLY A 68 9.12 1.98 -4.50
N GLY A 69 9.39 1.21 -5.56
CA GLY A 69 10.73 1.03 -6.10
C GLY A 69 11.24 2.27 -6.83
N LEU A 70 12.49 2.66 -6.56
CA LEU A 70 13.19 3.69 -7.33
C LEU A 70 13.59 3.21 -8.73
N ARG A 71 13.81 1.90 -8.87
CA ARG A 71 14.33 1.23 -10.06
C ARG A 71 13.65 -0.13 -10.18
N VAL A 72 14.40 -1.17 -10.50
CA VAL A 72 13.87 -2.50 -10.73
C VAL A 72 13.34 -3.12 -9.43
N THR A 73 12.20 -3.77 -9.55
CA THR A 73 11.62 -4.65 -8.54
C THR A 73 11.51 -6.05 -9.13
N TRP A 74 11.96 -7.08 -8.41
CA TRP A 74 11.96 -8.45 -8.88
C TRP A 74 10.92 -9.30 -8.15
N TYR A 75 10.37 -10.26 -8.88
CA TYR A 75 9.46 -11.29 -8.40
C TYR A 75 9.71 -12.56 -9.20
N PHE A 76 9.47 -13.72 -8.58
CA PHE A 76 9.46 -15.00 -9.26
C PHE A 76 8.01 -15.36 -9.62
N GLU A 77 7.81 -15.97 -10.79
CA GLU A 77 6.48 -16.43 -11.21
C GLU A 77 6.03 -17.65 -10.40
N ASP A 78 6.97 -18.50 -9.96
CA ASP A 78 6.77 -19.71 -9.16
C ASP A 78 6.85 -19.45 -7.64
N ASP A 79 6.70 -18.20 -7.20
CA ASP A 79 6.58 -17.83 -5.78
C ASP A 79 5.12 -17.84 -5.32
N GLU A 80 4.59 -19.03 -5.06
CA GLU A 80 3.19 -19.23 -4.65
C GLU A 80 2.88 -18.68 -3.25
N ASN A 81 3.87 -18.67 -2.35
CA ASN A 81 3.70 -18.20 -0.97
C ASN A 81 3.89 -16.68 -0.81
N LEU A 82 4.32 -16.00 -1.88
CA LEU A 82 4.65 -14.57 -1.89
C LEU A 82 5.76 -14.23 -0.89
N GLU A 83 6.76 -15.11 -0.79
CA GLU A 83 7.81 -15.05 0.21
C GLU A 83 9.15 -14.62 -0.38
N LYS A 84 9.28 -14.57 -1.71
CA LYS A 84 10.56 -14.26 -2.35
C LYS A 84 10.62 -12.81 -2.79
N LEU A 85 11.84 -12.26 -2.77
CA LEU A 85 12.20 -10.95 -3.29
C LEU A 85 11.28 -9.84 -2.74
N ASN A 86 10.70 -9.01 -3.61
CA ASN A 86 9.89 -7.88 -3.14
C ASN A 86 8.53 -8.28 -2.59
N ARG A 87 7.98 -9.42 -3.03
CA ARG A 87 6.71 -9.95 -2.51
C ARG A 87 6.86 -10.35 -1.05
N GLY A 88 7.95 -11.05 -0.72
CA GLY A 88 8.30 -11.38 0.67
C GLY A 88 8.48 -10.14 1.54
N ASN A 89 9.23 -9.15 1.04
CA ASN A 89 9.39 -7.89 1.78
C ASN A 89 8.06 -7.12 1.94
N ALA A 90 7.16 -7.17 0.96
CA ALA A 90 5.84 -6.55 1.04
C ALA A 90 4.94 -7.25 2.07
N LYS A 91 4.97 -8.59 2.11
CA LYS A 91 4.27 -9.41 3.12
C LYS A 91 4.73 -9.02 4.53
N LEU A 92 6.05 -8.97 4.75
CA LEU A 92 6.65 -8.59 6.04
C LEU A 92 6.41 -7.13 6.40
N PHE A 93 6.32 -6.23 5.42
CA PHE A 93 5.97 -4.84 5.67
C PHE A 93 4.61 -4.73 6.35
N TRP A 94 3.60 -5.43 5.83
CA TRP A 94 2.26 -5.41 6.40
C TRP A 94 2.18 -6.12 7.75
N GLU A 95 2.95 -7.20 7.95
CA GLU A 95 3.09 -7.84 9.27
C GLU A 95 3.65 -6.84 10.31
N VAL A 96 4.75 -6.16 9.98
CA VAL A 96 5.37 -5.15 10.85
C VAL A 96 4.41 -3.98 11.12
N PHE A 97 3.67 -3.55 10.10
CA PHE A 97 2.76 -2.41 10.21
C PHE A 97 1.53 -2.75 11.08
N PHE A 98 0.84 -3.86 10.80
CA PHE A 98 -0.43 -4.21 11.46
C PHE A 98 -0.25 -5.05 12.71
N GLU A 99 0.58 -6.09 12.68
CA GLU A 99 0.72 -7.02 13.79
C GLU A 99 1.67 -6.47 14.86
N GLN A 100 2.82 -5.95 14.44
CA GLN A 100 3.80 -5.35 15.35
C GLN A 100 3.48 -3.88 15.69
N LYS A 101 2.39 -3.33 15.12
CA LYS A 101 1.85 -1.99 15.40
C LYS A 101 2.85 -0.85 15.17
N LYS A 102 3.76 -1.01 14.20
CA LYS A 102 4.71 0.04 13.81
C LYS A 102 4.11 0.90 12.71
N PHE A 103 3.29 1.87 13.08
CA PHE A 103 2.53 2.68 12.12
C PHE A 103 3.34 3.77 11.40
N GLN A 104 4.58 4.02 11.82
CA GLN A 104 5.47 4.92 11.10
C GLN A 104 6.02 4.20 9.87
N GLN A 105 5.50 4.56 8.70
CA GLN A 105 5.75 3.90 7.40
C GLN A 105 7.25 3.68 7.11
N GLY A 106 8.09 4.70 7.33
CA GLY A 106 9.54 4.58 7.12
C GLY A 106 10.22 3.61 8.08
N ARG A 107 9.79 3.58 9.35
CA ARG A 107 10.29 2.63 10.35
C ARG A 107 9.84 1.20 10.04
N ALA A 108 8.57 1.04 9.65
CA ALA A 108 8.02 -0.24 9.24
C ALA A 108 8.75 -0.80 8.02
N LEU A 109 9.04 0.03 7.01
CA LEU A 109 9.80 -0.37 5.82
C LEU A 109 11.25 -0.78 6.15
N TYR A 110 11.90 -0.06 7.07
CA TYR A 110 13.23 -0.45 7.52
C TYR A 110 13.20 -1.79 8.25
N ASP A 111 12.31 -1.93 9.24
CA ASP A 111 12.22 -3.13 10.05
C ASP A 111 11.75 -4.35 9.23
N SER A 112 10.91 -4.16 8.20
CA SER A 112 10.50 -5.24 7.29
C SER A 112 11.66 -5.77 6.46
N LYS A 113 12.58 -4.89 6.03
CA LYS A 113 13.80 -5.30 5.31
C LYS A 113 14.73 -6.08 6.22
N VAL A 114 14.86 -5.65 7.47
CA VAL A 114 15.64 -6.40 8.48
C VAL A 114 15.00 -7.76 8.74
N ALA A 115 13.68 -7.83 8.87
CA ALA A 115 12.95 -9.09 9.02
C ALA A 115 13.16 -10.00 7.81
N TYR A 116 13.08 -9.45 6.59
CA TYR A 116 13.27 -10.20 5.34
C TYR A 116 14.66 -10.87 5.29
N ILE A 117 15.72 -10.10 5.55
CA ILE A 117 17.11 -10.61 5.56
C ILE A 117 17.33 -11.70 6.61
N ASN A 118 16.63 -11.61 7.75
CA ASN A 118 16.76 -12.56 8.86
C ASN A 118 15.79 -13.74 8.78
N SER A 119 14.94 -13.80 7.75
CA SER A 119 13.93 -14.84 7.57
C SER A 119 14.38 -15.91 6.58
N ASP A 120 13.68 -17.04 6.59
CA ASP A 120 13.87 -18.13 5.62
C ASP A 120 13.48 -17.73 4.18
N TYR A 121 13.02 -16.49 3.96
CA TYR A 121 12.69 -15.95 2.65
C TYR A 121 13.93 -15.52 1.85
N TYR A 122 15.05 -15.27 2.53
CA TYR A 122 16.27 -14.75 1.93
C TYR A 122 17.27 -15.84 1.50
N THR A 123 16.93 -17.12 1.72
CA THR A 123 17.70 -18.28 1.26
C THR A 123 17.31 -18.72 -0.13
#